data_AF-A0A2A4W2R2-F1
#
_entry.id   AF-A0A2A4W2R2-F1
#
_cell.length_a   1.000
_cell.length_b   1.000
_cell.length_c   1.000
_cell.angle_alpha   90.00
_cell.angle_beta   90.00
_cell.angle_gamma   90.00
#
_symmetry.space_group_name_H-M   'P 1'
#
loop_
_entity.id
_entity.type
_entity.pdbx_description
1 polymer ?
#
loop_
_entity_poly.entity_id
_entity_poly.type
_entity_poly.pdbx_seq_one_letter_code
_entity_poly.pdbx_strand_id
1 'polypeptide(L)'
;MKQVILAAFLLIAVAAAGATAQNRTGKANPLDGRGGLPIPQNLQDMKNLSLSLWIKFRATNQRYYRFVNEAAEFHAYSDLCKRHDLNISMDKITTVAHRFIEATIPAHYDDAEFVILDSLSKDELRAFTSDMSSDVYAFEYGYRLATLTQTIKKSRKSKKEFCKVNADRYKGSYFGLFASARRALDED
;
A
#
# COMPACT_ATOMS: atom_id res chain seq x y z
N MET A 1 -9.47 7.56 -52.90
CA MET A 1 -10.75 7.34 -52.18
C MET A 1 -10.56 6.20 -51.19
N LYS A 2 -10.77 6.45 -49.89
CA LYS A 2 -10.82 5.50 -48.75
C LYS A 2 -9.49 4.79 -48.42
N GLN A 3 -9.06 4.50 -47.21
CA GLN A 3 -9.37 4.73 -45.78
C GLN A 3 -8.12 4.13 -45.07
N VAL A 4 -7.29 4.83 -44.29
CA VAL A 4 -7.45 5.24 -42.87
C VAL A 4 -7.22 4.07 -41.86
N ILE A 5 -6.24 4.29 -40.96
CA ILE A 5 -5.94 3.72 -39.61
C ILE A 5 -5.23 2.34 -39.48
N LEU A 6 -3.98 2.33 -38.98
CA LEU A 6 -3.60 1.85 -37.63
C LEU A 6 -2.06 1.68 -37.53
N ALA A 7 -1.38 2.70 -37.01
CA ALA A 7 -0.05 2.56 -36.42
C ALA A 7 0.10 3.63 -35.32
N ALA A 8 -0.61 3.41 -34.23
CA ALA A 8 -0.34 4.06 -32.94
C ALA A 8 0.28 2.99 -32.04
N PHE A 9 1.11 3.43 -31.08
CA PHE A 9 1.88 2.65 -30.10
C PHE A 9 3.33 2.31 -30.48
N LEU A 10 4.17 3.33 -30.52
CA LEU A 10 5.48 3.26 -29.84
C LEU A 10 6.01 4.68 -29.61
N LEU A 11 5.76 5.25 -28.43
CA LEU A 11 6.53 6.34 -27.81
C LEU A 11 5.79 6.80 -26.54
N ILE A 12 6.07 6.15 -25.41
CA ILE A 12 5.92 6.79 -24.10
C ILE A 12 7.33 7.20 -23.69
N ALA A 13 7.80 8.29 -24.28
CA ALA A 13 8.77 9.16 -23.65
C ALA A 13 7.94 10.14 -22.80
N VAL A 14 7.83 9.89 -21.50
CA VAL A 14 7.28 10.92 -20.60
C VAL A 14 8.39 11.93 -20.38
N ALA A 15 8.36 12.96 -21.22
CA ALA A 15 8.85 14.27 -20.89
C ALA A 15 8.03 14.80 -19.71
N ALA A 16 8.55 14.67 -18.49
CA ALA A 16 8.12 15.47 -17.35
C ALA A 16 8.95 16.77 -17.33
N ALA A 17 8.79 17.58 -18.36
CA ALA A 17 9.19 18.99 -18.36
C ALA A 17 7.89 19.80 -18.47
N GLY A 18 7.34 20.16 -17.32
CA GLY A 18 6.05 20.85 -17.25
C GLY A 18 5.38 20.78 -15.88
N ALA A 19 6.14 20.74 -14.78
CA ALA A 19 5.61 21.13 -13.49
C ALA A 19 5.72 22.65 -13.40
N THR A 20 4.57 23.30 -13.49
CA THR A 20 4.34 24.71 -13.24
C THR A 20 5.13 25.20 -12.03
N ALA A 21 5.98 26.20 -12.26
CA ALA A 21 6.60 27.00 -11.24
C ALA A 21 5.50 27.79 -10.49
N GLN A 22 5.15 27.36 -9.29
CA GLN A 22 4.48 28.19 -8.29
C GLN A 22 4.88 27.70 -6.89
N ASN A 23 5.43 28.62 -6.08
CA ASN A 23 5.99 28.47 -4.74
C ASN A 23 7.41 27.89 -4.59
N ARG A 24 8.38 28.56 -5.21
CA ARG A 24 9.78 28.60 -4.73
C ARG A 24 9.91 29.58 -3.56
N THR A 25 9.43 29.19 -2.40
CA THR A 25 10.09 29.47 -1.11
C THR A 25 10.19 28.15 -0.39
N GLY A 26 10.90 27.20 -1.01
CA GLY A 26 11.15 25.89 -0.44
C GLY A 26 12.13 26.01 0.71
N LYS A 27 11.63 26.35 1.91
CA LYS A 27 12.32 25.94 3.13
C LYS A 27 12.42 24.41 3.04
N ALA A 28 13.63 23.89 2.96
CA ALA A 28 13.84 22.46 3.10
C ALA A 28 13.13 22.02 4.39
N ASN A 29 12.27 21.01 4.33
CA ASN A 29 11.67 20.46 5.53
C ASN A 29 12.82 20.09 6.46
N PRO A 30 12.87 20.66 7.68
CA PRO A 30 13.96 20.37 8.59
C PRO A 30 13.97 18.87 8.84
N LEU A 31 15.15 18.26 8.70
CA LEU A 31 15.34 16.85 9.00
C LEU A 31 15.44 16.71 10.51
N ASP A 32 14.78 15.70 11.06
CA ASP A 32 14.97 15.35 12.45
C ASP A 32 16.30 14.61 12.67
N GLY A 33 16.74 14.61 13.94
CA GLY A 33 17.86 13.79 14.39
C GLY A 33 17.58 12.28 14.40
N ARG A 34 16.43 11.81 13.87
CA ARG A 34 15.95 10.41 13.94
C ARG A 34 16.32 9.59 12.68
N GLY A 35 17.34 10.06 11.96
CA GLY A 35 17.84 9.41 10.75
C GLY A 35 17.37 10.08 9.46
N GLY A 36 17.09 11.39 9.49
CA GLY A 36 16.82 12.18 8.30
C GLY A 36 15.37 12.10 7.82
N LEU A 37 14.41 11.90 8.73
CA LEU A 37 13.00 12.01 8.38
C LEU A 37 12.58 13.48 8.42
N PRO A 38 11.69 13.92 7.49
CA PRO A 38 11.21 15.29 7.49
C PRO A 38 10.32 15.52 8.71
N ILE A 39 10.54 16.63 9.44
CA ILE A 39 9.60 17.06 10.48
C ILE A 39 8.32 17.55 9.79
N PRO A 40 7.18 16.91 10.01
CA PRO A 40 5.96 17.25 9.31
C PRO A 40 5.49 18.65 9.72
N GLN A 41 4.99 19.42 8.75
CA GLN A 41 4.43 20.77 9.00
C GLN A 41 2.91 20.81 8.76
N ASN A 42 2.35 19.78 8.16
CA ASN A 42 0.94 19.67 7.77
C ASN A 42 0.54 18.20 7.55
N LEU A 43 -0.74 17.95 7.28
CA LEU A 43 -1.28 16.60 7.08
C LEU A 43 -0.71 15.88 5.84
N GLN A 44 -0.33 16.60 4.79
CA GLN A 44 0.28 15.97 3.61
C GLN A 44 1.69 15.47 3.93
N ASP A 45 2.47 16.22 4.70
CA ASP A 45 3.76 15.77 5.21
C ASP A 45 3.59 14.54 6.12
N MET A 46 2.57 14.55 6.98
CA MET A 46 2.22 13.39 7.82
C MET A 46 1.92 12.14 6.99
N LYS A 47 1.19 12.24 5.87
CA LYS A 47 0.95 11.10 4.95
C LYS A 47 2.27 10.59 4.34
N ASN A 48 3.12 11.49 3.87
CA ASN A 48 4.43 11.11 3.30
C ASN A 48 5.35 10.46 4.33
N LEU A 49 5.36 10.98 5.56
CA LEU A 49 6.09 10.42 6.69
C LEU A 49 5.55 9.03 7.04
N SER A 50 4.23 8.85 7.13
CA SER A 50 3.57 7.57 7.39
C SER A 50 4.03 6.48 6.41
N LEU A 51 4.06 6.81 5.12
CA LEU A 51 4.54 5.89 4.08
C LEU A 51 6.04 5.60 4.24
N SER A 52 6.85 6.60 4.60
CA SER A 52 8.29 6.42 4.84
C SER A 52 8.55 5.50 6.03
N LEU A 53 7.81 5.67 7.12
CA LEU A 53 7.83 4.79 8.29
C LEU A 53 7.37 3.37 7.93
N TRP A 54 6.31 3.23 7.15
CA TRP A 54 5.87 1.94 6.62
C TRP A 54 7.00 1.23 5.88
N ILE A 55 7.64 1.91 4.91
CA ILE A 55 8.74 1.34 4.12
C ILE A 55 9.91 0.91 5.01
N LYS A 56 10.23 1.68 6.05
CA LYS A 56 11.31 1.38 7.00
C LYS A 56 11.02 0.13 7.83
N PHE A 57 9.77 -0.06 8.28
CA PHE A 57 9.42 -1.10 9.25
C PHE A 57 8.69 -2.32 8.67
N ARG A 58 8.17 -2.26 7.44
CA ARG A 58 7.42 -3.36 6.80
C ARG A 58 8.22 -4.65 6.64
N ALA A 59 9.55 -4.59 6.65
CA ALA A 59 10.42 -5.76 6.57
C ALA A 59 10.65 -6.45 7.92
N THR A 60 10.13 -5.90 9.02
CA THR A 60 10.24 -6.50 10.35
C THR A 60 9.37 -7.75 10.46
N ASN A 61 9.76 -8.70 11.31
CA ASN A 61 8.97 -9.92 11.57
C ASN A 61 7.83 -9.69 12.59
N GLN A 62 7.41 -8.43 12.77
CA GLN A 62 6.29 -8.09 13.63
C GLN A 62 4.96 -8.54 13.02
N ARG A 63 4.06 -9.04 13.87
CA ARG A 63 2.85 -9.75 13.42
C ARG A 63 1.91 -8.87 12.59
N TYR A 64 1.74 -7.60 12.98
CA TYR A 64 0.86 -6.66 12.29
C TYR A 64 1.37 -6.32 10.89
N TYR A 65 2.67 -6.01 10.75
CA TYR A 65 3.29 -5.78 9.45
C TYR A 65 3.17 -7.00 8.53
N ARG A 66 3.45 -8.20 9.07
CA ARG A 66 3.33 -9.44 8.31
C ARG A 66 1.91 -9.68 7.81
N PHE A 67 0.89 -9.44 8.63
CA PHE A 67 -0.50 -9.60 8.22
C PHE A 67 -0.86 -8.66 7.06
N VAL A 68 -0.52 -7.37 7.14
CA VAL A 68 -0.77 -6.40 6.07
C VAL A 68 -0.05 -6.78 4.78
N ASN A 69 1.22 -7.17 4.89
CA ASN A 69 2.03 -7.60 3.75
C ASN A 69 1.44 -8.85 3.06
N GLU A 70 1.04 -9.86 3.83
CA GLU A 70 0.43 -11.09 3.32
C GLU A 70 -0.96 -10.82 2.71
N ALA A 71 -1.76 -9.95 3.34
CA ALA A 71 -3.05 -9.52 2.82
C ALA A 71 -2.91 -8.85 1.45
N ALA A 72 -1.99 -7.91 1.33
CA ALA A 72 -1.70 -7.23 0.08
C ALA A 72 -1.09 -8.16 -0.99
N GLU A 73 -0.23 -9.11 -0.60
CA GLU A 73 0.32 -10.13 -1.51
C GLU A 73 -0.79 -11.03 -2.06
N PHE A 74 -1.69 -11.48 -1.19
CA PHE A 74 -2.82 -12.30 -1.59
C PHE A 74 -3.80 -11.53 -2.48
N HIS A 75 -4.10 -10.26 -2.17
CA HIS A 75 -4.93 -9.40 -3.00
C HIS A 75 -4.32 -9.20 -4.40
N ALA A 76 -3.03 -8.91 -4.48
CA ALA A 76 -2.33 -8.80 -5.75
C ALA A 76 -2.35 -10.12 -6.53
N TYR A 77 -2.26 -11.26 -5.84
CA TYR A 77 -2.40 -12.58 -6.45
C TYR A 77 -3.81 -12.85 -6.98
N SER A 78 -4.88 -12.52 -6.24
CA SER A 78 -6.26 -12.75 -6.68
C SER A 78 -6.59 -11.95 -7.94
N ASP A 79 -6.16 -10.69 -8.00
CA ASP A 79 -6.30 -9.83 -9.18
C ASP A 79 -5.55 -10.35 -10.39
N LEU A 80 -4.34 -10.85 -10.17
CA LEU A 80 -3.56 -11.52 -11.21
C LEU A 80 -4.29 -12.80 -11.65
N CYS A 81 -4.73 -13.63 -10.72
CA CYS A 81 -5.25 -14.97 -10.95
C CYS A 81 -6.78 -15.06 -10.78
N LYS A 82 -7.54 -14.16 -11.46
CA LYS A 82 -9.01 -13.99 -11.36
C LYS A 82 -9.88 -15.25 -11.35
N ARG A 83 -9.43 -16.38 -11.92
CA ARG A 83 -10.18 -17.65 -11.85
C ARG A 83 -10.34 -18.18 -10.42
N HIS A 84 -9.51 -17.74 -9.48
CA HIS A 84 -9.56 -18.16 -8.08
C HIS A 84 -10.42 -17.22 -7.22
N ASP A 85 -10.94 -16.14 -7.81
CA ASP A 85 -11.60 -15.03 -7.12
C ASP A 85 -13.09 -15.27 -6.85
N LEU A 86 -13.74 -16.17 -7.61
CA LEU A 86 -15.21 -16.33 -7.60
C LEU A 86 -15.84 -16.72 -6.25
N ASN A 87 -15.05 -17.06 -5.22
CA ASN A 87 -15.54 -17.43 -3.88
C ASN A 87 -14.72 -16.80 -2.72
N ILE A 88 -13.85 -15.83 -2.98
CA ILE A 88 -12.95 -15.27 -1.97
C ILE A 88 -13.33 -13.82 -1.68
N SER A 89 -13.91 -13.57 -0.49
CA SER A 89 -14.13 -12.20 -0.01
C SER A 89 -12.88 -11.70 0.70
N MET A 90 -12.41 -10.53 0.27
CA MET A 90 -11.28 -9.84 0.89
C MET A 90 -11.69 -8.85 1.97
N ASP A 91 -12.98 -8.53 2.10
CA ASP A 91 -13.47 -7.39 2.90
C ASP A 91 -13.01 -7.47 4.36
N LYS A 92 -13.18 -8.63 5.01
CA LYS A 92 -12.72 -8.80 6.40
C LYS A 92 -11.20 -8.68 6.54
N ILE A 93 -10.46 -9.21 5.56
CA ILE A 93 -9.00 -9.21 5.57
C ILE A 93 -8.48 -7.79 5.38
N THR A 94 -9.04 -7.04 4.42
CA THR A 94 -8.68 -5.64 4.16
C THR A 94 -9.02 -4.78 5.37
N THR A 95 -10.23 -4.90 5.95
CA THR A 95 -10.61 -4.15 7.17
C THR A 95 -9.59 -4.33 8.30
N VAL A 96 -9.17 -5.57 8.57
CA VAL A 96 -8.16 -5.83 9.62
C VAL A 96 -6.78 -5.30 9.24
N ALA A 97 -6.40 -5.35 7.95
CA ALA A 97 -5.16 -4.75 7.49
C ALA A 97 -5.14 -3.23 7.73
N HIS A 98 -6.23 -2.52 7.41
CA HIS A 98 -6.36 -1.08 7.70
C HIS A 98 -6.25 -0.78 9.19
N ARG A 99 -6.97 -1.52 10.05
CA ARG A 99 -6.87 -1.37 11.51
C ARG A 99 -5.45 -1.59 12.03
N PHE A 100 -4.73 -2.56 11.49
CA PHE A 100 -3.33 -2.80 11.87
C PHE A 100 -2.40 -1.67 11.39
N ILE A 101 -2.64 -1.08 10.22
CA ILE A 101 -1.89 0.11 9.79
C ILE A 101 -2.18 1.29 10.72
N GLU A 102 -3.45 1.53 11.04
CA GLU A 102 -3.91 2.59 11.95
C GLU A 102 -3.34 2.44 13.36
N ALA A 103 -3.09 1.21 13.82
CA ALA A 103 -2.44 0.95 15.11
C ALA A 103 -0.91 1.05 15.04
N THR A 104 -0.29 0.59 13.95
CA THR A 104 1.17 0.45 13.87
C THR A 104 1.89 1.73 13.47
N ILE A 105 1.34 2.51 12.53
CA ILE A 105 2.01 3.72 12.06
C ILE A 105 2.11 4.78 13.16
N PRO A 106 1.02 5.13 13.87
CA PRO A 106 1.09 6.10 14.95
C PRO A 106 1.96 5.66 16.13
N ALA A 107 2.20 4.36 16.30
CA ALA A 107 3.13 3.87 17.31
C ALA A 107 4.61 4.25 17.05
N HIS A 108 4.92 4.80 15.86
CA HIS A 108 6.24 5.33 15.51
C HIS A 108 6.28 6.87 15.42
N TYR A 109 5.18 7.54 15.75
CA TYR A 109 5.15 8.99 15.86
C TYR A 109 5.80 9.43 17.16
N ASP A 110 6.46 10.59 17.14
CA ASP A 110 6.93 11.28 18.35
C ASP A 110 6.15 12.58 18.54
N ASP A 111 6.59 13.40 19.49
CA ASP A 111 5.89 14.62 19.94
C ASP A 111 5.51 15.56 18.78
N ALA A 112 6.38 15.76 17.79
CA ALA A 112 6.12 16.68 16.68
C ALA A 112 4.94 16.24 15.81
N GLU A 113 4.80 14.93 15.59
CA GLU A 113 3.66 14.34 14.89
C GLU A 113 2.38 14.45 15.72
N PHE A 114 2.47 14.16 17.02
CA PHE A 114 1.30 14.23 17.92
C PHE A 114 0.78 15.66 18.07
N VAL A 115 1.63 16.69 18.07
CA VAL A 115 1.19 18.10 18.04
C VAL A 115 0.26 18.38 16.86
N ILE A 116 0.55 17.82 15.69
CA ILE A 116 -0.33 17.99 14.51
C ILE A 116 -1.63 17.22 14.73
N LEU A 117 -1.57 15.97 15.19
CA LEU A 117 -2.77 15.15 15.38
C LEU A 117 -3.70 15.70 16.46
N ASP A 118 -3.15 16.22 17.56
CA ASP A 118 -3.90 16.79 18.68
C ASP A 118 -4.58 18.11 18.31
N SER A 119 -4.12 18.77 17.24
CA SER A 119 -4.77 19.97 16.69
C SER A 119 -6.02 19.68 15.87
N LEU A 120 -6.24 18.41 15.50
CA LEU A 120 -7.38 17.99 14.68
C LEU A 120 -8.63 17.74 15.52
N SER A 121 -9.79 18.01 14.94
CA SER A 121 -11.05 17.47 15.48
C SER A 121 -11.08 15.94 15.38
N LYS A 122 -11.96 15.31 16.15
CA LYS A 122 -12.15 13.85 16.11
C LYS A 122 -12.53 13.32 14.73
N ASP A 123 -13.24 14.11 13.93
CA ASP A 123 -13.66 13.71 12.58
C ASP A 123 -12.50 13.82 11.59
N GLU A 124 -11.70 14.88 11.70
CA GLU A 124 -10.49 15.06 10.89
C GLU A 124 -9.42 14.01 11.21
N LEU A 125 -9.23 13.67 12.49
CA LEU A 125 -8.31 12.61 12.89
C LEU A 125 -8.75 11.24 12.33
N ARG A 126 -10.05 10.93 12.40
CA ARG A 126 -10.61 9.71 11.83
C ARG A 126 -10.46 9.66 10.30
N ALA A 127 -10.76 10.76 9.61
CA ALA A 127 -10.57 10.86 8.17
C ALA A 127 -9.09 10.70 7.79
N PHE A 128 -8.19 11.40 8.49
CA PHE A 128 -6.74 11.32 8.26
C PHE A 128 -6.20 9.90 8.45
N THR A 129 -6.57 9.23 9.55
CA THR A 129 -6.10 7.86 9.85
C THR A 129 -6.62 6.84 8.83
N SER A 130 -7.89 6.93 8.43
CA SER A 130 -8.48 6.09 7.39
C SER A 130 -7.85 6.32 6.01
N ASP A 131 -7.60 7.58 5.66
CA ASP A 131 -6.91 7.93 4.41
C ASP A 131 -5.47 7.39 4.40
N MET A 132 -4.73 7.63 5.48
CA MET A 132 -3.35 7.16 5.63
C MET A 132 -3.27 5.64 5.52
N SER A 133 -4.19 4.91 6.17
CA SER A 133 -4.22 3.46 6.11
C SER A 133 -4.49 2.95 4.71
N SER A 134 -5.35 3.66 3.97
CA SER A 134 -5.66 3.38 2.57
C SER A 134 -4.48 3.63 1.64
N ASP A 135 -3.77 4.74 1.80
CA ASP A 135 -2.58 5.06 1.01
C ASP A 135 -1.47 4.01 1.24
N VAL A 136 -1.22 3.63 2.49
CA VAL A 136 -0.22 2.60 2.85
C VAL A 136 -0.61 1.23 2.29
N TYR A 137 -1.87 0.82 2.44
CA TYR A 137 -2.33 -0.47 1.91
C TYR A 137 -2.27 -0.51 0.38
N ALA A 138 -2.67 0.59 -0.29
CA ALA A 138 -2.60 0.72 -1.74
C ALA A 138 -1.14 0.64 -2.24
N PHE A 139 -0.20 1.28 -1.55
CA PHE A 139 1.22 1.13 -1.83
C PHE A 139 1.69 -0.32 -1.72
N GLU A 140 1.36 -1.01 -0.62
CA GLU A 140 1.77 -2.39 -0.41
C GLU A 140 1.20 -3.31 -1.50
N TYR A 141 -0.09 -3.17 -1.81
CA TYR A 141 -0.75 -3.89 -2.89
C TYR A 141 -0.04 -3.65 -4.24
N GLY A 142 0.20 -2.38 -4.60
CA GLY A 142 0.87 -2.02 -5.85
C GLY A 142 2.29 -2.59 -5.95
N TYR A 143 3.04 -2.53 -4.85
CA TYR A 143 4.37 -3.13 -4.75
C TYR A 143 4.34 -4.65 -4.97
N ARG A 144 3.36 -5.35 -4.37
CA ARG A 144 3.19 -6.81 -4.52
C ARG A 144 2.79 -7.18 -5.94
N LEU A 145 1.86 -6.45 -6.54
CA LEU A 145 1.44 -6.66 -7.93
C LEU A 145 2.62 -6.49 -8.90
N ALA A 146 3.45 -5.46 -8.70
CA ALA A 146 4.65 -5.24 -9.49
C ALA A 146 5.66 -6.39 -9.33
N THR A 147 5.87 -6.87 -8.09
CA THR A 147 6.79 -7.98 -7.77
C THR A 147 6.32 -9.31 -8.37
N LEU A 148 5.03 -9.63 -8.27
CA LEU A 148 4.45 -10.83 -8.88
C LEU A 148 4.56 -10.78 -10.41
N THR A 149 4.27 -9.63 -11.00
CA THR A 149 4.41 -9.40 -12.45
C THR A 149 5.86 -9.58 -12.90
N GLN A 150 6.83 -9.06 -12.15
CA GLN A 150 8.25 -9.25 -12.43
C GLN A 150 8.69 -10.71 -12.27
N THR A 151 8.13 -11.41 -11.28
CA THR A 151 8.39 -12.85 -11.05
C THR A 151 7.92 -13.71 -12.23
N ILE A 152 6.73 -13.45 -12.75
CA ILE A 152 6.23 -14.11 -13.97
C ILE A 152 7.22 -13.87 -15.13
N LYS A 153 7.59 -12.61 -15.36
CA LYS A 153 8.53 -12.24 -16.44
C LYS A 153 9.88 -12.95 -16.30
N LYS A 154 10.48 -12.95 -15.11
CA LYS A 154 11.79 -13.58 -14.84
C LYS A 154 11.74 -15.11 -14.93
N SER A 155 10.67 -15.72 -14.47
CA SER A 155 10.50 -17.19 -14.51
C SER A 155 10.22 -17.75 -15.90
N ARG A 156 9.96 -16.89 -16.91
CA ARG A 156 9.53 -17.26 -18.26
C ARG A 156 8.26 -18.13 -18.31
N LYS A 157 7.53 -18.22 -17.20
CA LYS A 157 6.25 -18.93 -17.11
C LYS A 157 5.14 -18.11 -17.74
N SER A 158 4.17 -18.79 -18.34
CA SER A 158 2.92 -18.12 -18.69
C SER A 158 2.16 -17.73 -17.41
N LYS A 159 1.31 -16.69 -17.49
CA LYS A 159 0.43 -16.30 -16.37
C LYS A 159 -0.42 -17.47 -15.86
N LYS A 160 -0.94 -18.30 -16.78
CA LYS A 160 -1.74 -19.49 -16.46
C LYS A 160 -0.93 -20.53 -15.66
N GLU A 161 0.31 -20.79 -16.08
CA GLU A 161 1.20 -21.72 -15.39
C GLU A 161 1.59 -21.19 -14.01
N PHE A 162 1.90 -19.90 -13.90
CA PHE A 162 2.17 -19.24 -12.62
C PHE A 162 1.00 -19.41 -11.63
N CYS A 163 -0.24 -19.11 -12.07
CA CYS A 163 -1.42 -19.26 -11.23
C CYS A 163 -1.65 -20.70 -10.80
N LYS A 164 -1.43 -21.68 -11.69
CA LYS A 164 -1.56 -23.11 -11.37
C LYS A 164 -0.55 -23.56 -10.33
N VAL A 165 0.72 -23.20 -10.48
CA VAL A 165 1.81 -23.64 -9.58
C VAL A 165 1.67 -23.03 -8.18
N ASN A 166 1.12 -21.82 -8.06
CA ASN A 166 1.02 -21.13 -6.77
C ASN A 166 -0.35 -21.25 -6.10
N ALA A 167 -1.31 -21.95 -6.70
CA ALA A 167 -2.70 -22.03 -6.23
C ALA A 167 -2.79 -22.47 -4.75
N ASP A 168 -2.13 -23.57 -4.41
CA ASP A 168 -2.22 -24.16 -3.07
C ASP A 168 -1.57 -23.27 -2.00
N ARG A 169 -0.44 -22.64 -2.33
CA ARG A 169 0.25 -21.68 -1.44
C ARG A 169 -0.69 -20.53 -1.08
N TYR A 170 -1.25 -19.85 -2.06
CA TYR A 170 -2.11 -18.69 -1.82
C TYR A 170 -3.46 -19.06 -1.21
N LYS A 171 -4.00 -20.24 -1.50
CA LYS A 171 -5.17 -20.77 -0.82
C LYS A 171 -4.90 -20.96 0.68
N GLY A 172 -3.74 -21.49 1.06
CA GLY A 172 -3.30 -21.59 2.45
C GLY A 172 -3.19 -20.21 3.12
N SER A 173 -2.56 -19.24 2.44
CA SER A 173 -2.48 -17.85 2.92
C SER A 173 -3.86 -17.24 3.16
N TYR A 174 -4.80 -17.42 2.22
CA TYR A 174 -6.18 -16.93 2.38
C TYR A 174 -6.84 -17.47 3.64
N PHE A 175 -6.80 -18.78 3.89
CA PHE A 175 -7.44 -19.34 5.08
C PHE A 175 -6.79 -18.82 6.37
N GLY A 176 -5.46 -18.67 6.39
CA GLY A 176 -4.75 -18.09 7.54
C GLY A 176 -5.14 -16.64 7.80
N LEU A 177 -5.21 -15.83 6.74
CA LEU A 177 -5.64 -14.43 6.80
C LEU A 177 -7.11 -14.32 7.24
N PHE A 178 -8.00 -15.07 6.60
CA PHE A 178 -9.44 -15.04 6.90
C PHE A 178 -9.73 -15.48 8.34
N ALA A 179 -9.10 -16.55 8.83
CA ALA A 179 -9.27 -17.01 10.20
C ALA A 179 -8.71 -16.01 11.22
N SER A 180 -7.66 -15.28 10.88
CA SER A 180 -7.11 -14.21 11.71
C SER A 180 -8.01 -12.98 11.70
N ALA A 181 -8.51 -12.59 10.53
CA ALA A 181 -9.42 -11.46 10.37
C ALA A 181 -10.74 -11.70 11.09
N ARG A 182 -11.30 -12.91 10.96
CA ARG A 182 -12.50 -13.31 11.69
C ARG A 182 -12.32 -13.19 13.20
N ARG A 183 -11.23 -13.70 13.77
CA ARG A 183 -10.94 -13.57 15.20
C ARG A 183 -10.83 -12.11 15.65
N ALA A 184 -10.17 -11.28 14.85
CA ALA A 184 -9.98 -9.87 15.19
C ALA A 184 -11.25 -9.00 15.04
N LEU A 185 -12.27 -9.46 14.31
CA LEU A 185 -13.52 -8.72 14.08
C LEU A 185 -14.71 -9.29 14.89
N ASP A 186 -14.68 -10.57 15.25
CA ASP A 186 -15.71 -11.20 16.08
C ASP A 186 -15.51 -10.87 17.59
N GLU A 187 -14.39 -10.24 17.97
CA GLU A 187 -14.06 -9.78 19.32
C GLU A 187 -14.55 -8.33 19.62
N ASP A 188 -15.14 -7.65 18.63
CA ASP A 188 -15.81 -6.34 18.78
C ASP A 188 -17.34 -6.48 18.82
#